data_AF-A0A522F446-F1
#
_entry.id   AF-A0A522F446-F1
#
_cell.length_a   1.000
_cell.length_b   1.000
_cell.length_c   1.000
_cell.angle_alpha   90.00
_cell.angle_beta   90.00
_cell.angle_gamma   90.00
#
_symmetry.space_group_name_H-M   'P 1'
#
loop_
_entity.id
_entity.type
_entity.pdbx_description
1 polymer ?
#
loop_
_entity_poly.entity_id
_entity_poly.type
_entity_poly.pdbx_seq_one_letter_code
_entity_poly.pdbx_strand_id
1 'polypeptide(L)' 'WEGYVTIEISNTSPLPAKIYANEGIAQLLFIEGSEVCERSYADKAGKYQAQKGITLAKM' A
#
# COMPACT_ATOMS: atom_id res chain seq x y z
N TRP A 1 1.95 -6.11 -8.82
CA TRP A 1 1.11 -4.98 -8.43
C TRP A 1 1.83 -3.72 -8.86
N GLU A 2 1.09 -2.68 -9.27
CA GLU A 2 1.63 -1.37 -9.61
C GLU A 2 0.72 -0.29 -9.01
N GLY A 3 1.27 0.80 -8.48
CA GLY A 3 0.50 1.94 -7.99
C GLY A 3 1.12 2.62 -6.76
N TYR A 4 0.32 3.45 -6.09
CA TYR A 4 0.62 3.97 -4.75
C TYR A 4 0.07 3.05 -3.67
N VAL A 5 0.84 2.87 -2.59
CA VAL A 5 0.41 2.13 -1.40
C VAL A 5 -0.55 2.99 -0.57
N THR A 6 -1.73 2.46 -0.23
CA THR A 6 -2.61 3.06 0.77
C THR A 6 -2.12 2.66 2.16
N ILE A 7 -1.87 3.64 3.05
CA ILE A 7 -1.46 3.42 4.43
C ILE A 7 -2.62 3.84 5.34
N GLU A 8 -3.05 2.94 6.23
CA GLU A 8 -3.93 3.27 7.35
C GLU A 8 -3.07 3.71 8.54
N ILE A 9 -3.42 4.83 9.17
CA ILE A 9 -2.67 5.39 10.28
C ILE A 9 -3.62 5.51 11.48
N SER A 10 -3.21 4.92 12.61
CA SER A 10 -3.91 5.00 13.88
C SER A 10 -2.99 5.61 14.93
N ASN A 11 -3.49 6.60 15.68
CA ASN A 11 -2.79 7.19 16.81
C ASN A 11 -3.30 6.54 18.11
N THR A 12 -2.45 5.74 18.75
CA THR A 12 -2.77 5.04 20.00
C THR A 12 -2.34 5.81 21.25
N SER A 13 -1.78 7.02 21.09
CA SER A 13 -1.37 7.88 22.20
C SER A 13 -2.48 8.85 22.63
N PRO A 14 -2.48 9.35 23.88
CA PRO A 14 -3.44 10.36 24.33
C PRO A 14 -3.15 11.77 23.79
N LEU A 15 -2.03 11.96 23.08
CA LEU A 15 -1.62 13.26 22.54
C LEU A 15 -1.85 13.32 21.02
N PRO A 16 -2.15 14.50 20.46
CA PRO A 16 -2.23 14.66 19.01
C PRO A 16 -0.91 14.35 18.31
N ALA A 17 -0.98 13.57 17.23
CA ALA A 17 0.14 13.33 16.32
C ALA A 17 -0.03 14.18 15.06
N LYS A 18 1.05 14.82 14.60
CA LYS A 18 1.09 15.53 13.31
C LYS A 18 1.92 14.71 12.33
N ILE A 19 1.48 14.64 11.08
CA ILE A 19 2.12 13.89 10.01
C ILE A 19 2.29 14.83 8.84
N TYR A 20 3.52 14.98 8.37
CA TYR A 20 3.85 15.88 7.27
C TYR A 20 4.25 15.09 6.03
N ALA A 21 3.96 15.67 4.87
CA ALA A 21 4.39 15.10 3.60
C ALA A 21 5.93 15.07 3.51
N ASN A 22 6.47 14.02 2.90
CA ASN A 22 7.91 13.83 2.63
C ASN A 22 8.83 13.58 3.85
N GLU A 23 8.30 13.37 5.06
CA GLU A 23 9.13 12.99 6.22
C GLU A 23 9.50 11.51 6.27
N GLY A 24 8.94 10.70 5.36
CA GLY A 24 9.02 9.24 5.43
C GLY A 24 8.08 8.68 6.50
N ILE A 25 7.40 7.57 6.20
CA ILE A 25 6.39 6.98 7.11
C ILE A 25 6.55 5.46 7.26
N ALA A 26 7.15 4.81 6.26
CA ALA A 26 7.39 3.37 6.26
C ALA A 26 8.55 3.05 5.31
N GLN A 27 9.07 1.83 5.43
CA GLN A 27 10.03 1.25 4.50
C GLN A 27 9.40 0.00 3.87
N LEU A 28 9.65 -0.19 2.57
CA LEU A 28 9.24 -1.40 1.86
C LEU A 28 10.42 -2.36 1.85
N LEU A 29 10.19 -3.57 2.33
CA LEU A 29 11.12 -4.69 2.19
C LEU A 29 10.62 -5.59 1.07
N PHE A 30 11.50 -5.86 0.11
CA PHE A 30 11.22 -6.80 -0.97
C PHE A 30 11.81 -8.16 -0.62
N ILE A 31 10.95 -9.18 -0.66
CA ILE A 31 11.33 -10.57 -0.39
C ILE A 31 11.17 -11.34 -1.68
N GLU A 32 12.19 -12.11 -2.04
CA GLU A 32 12.17 -12.94 -3.22
C GLU A 32 11.23 -14.14 -3.05
N GLY A 33 10.41 -14.40 -4.06
CA GLY A 33 9.59 -15.61 -4.12
C GLY A 33 10.42 -16.81 -4.57
N SER A 34 10.06 -18.01 -4.12
CA SER A 34 10.74 -19.25 -4.54
C SER A 34 10.59 -19.55 -6.03
N GLU A 35 9.56 -18.99 -6.67
CA GLU A 35 9.25 -19.14 -8.08
C GLU A 35 8.45 -17.94 -8.60
N VAL A 36 8.31 -17.83 -9.92
CA VAL A 36 7.48 -16.81 -10.55
C VAL A 36 6.01 -17.11 -10.26
N CYS A 37 5.23 -16.07 -9.95
CA CYS A 37 3.81 -16.24 -9.72
C CYS A 37 3.09 -16.69 -11.00
N GLU A 38 2.30 -17.77 -10.92
CA GLU A 38 1.49 -18.26 -12.06
C GLU A 38 0.47 -17.22 -12.57
N ARG A 39 -0.12 -16.44 -11.65
CA ARG A 39 -0.96 -15.28 -11.96
C ARG A 39 -0.59 -14.11 -11.08
N SER A 40 -0.11 -13.04 -11.70
CA SER A 40 0.21 -11.80 -11.02
C SER A 40 -1.06 -11.05 -10.58
N TYR A 41 -0.88 -10.04 -9.72
CA TYR A 41 -1.98 -9.14 -9.34
C TYR A 41 -2.54 -8.36 -10.55
N ALA A 42 -1.70 -8.10 -11.56
CA ALA A 42 -2.11 -7.47 -12.80
C ALA A 42 -2.98 -8.43 -13.64
N ASP A 43 -2.57 -9.69 -13.78
CA ASP A 43 -3.33 -10.71 -14.53
C ASP A 43 -4.71 -10.98 -13.91
N LYS A 44 -4.81 -10.85 -12.58
CA LYS A 44 -6.08 -10.99 -11.85
C LYS A 44 -7.03 -9.80 -12.04
N ALA A 45 -6.64 -8.75 -12.78
CA ALA A 45 -7.35 -7.48 -12.82
C ALA A 45 -7.69 -6.98 -11.41
N GLY A 46 -6.69 -7.03 -10.51
CA GLY A 46 -6.88 -6.77 -9.09
C GLY A 46 -7.55 -5.42 -8.83
N LYS A 47 -8.41 -5.37 -7.81
CA LYS A 47 -9.28 -4.22 -7.47
C LYS A 47 -8.55 -2.86 -7.42
N TYR A 48 -7.27 -2.90 -7.04
CA TYR A 48 -6.41 -1.74 -6.77
C TYR A 48 -5.15 -1.70 -7.67
N GLN A 49 -5.16 -2.40 -8.81
CA GLN A 49 -4.05 -2.35 -9.76
C GLN A 49 -3.99 -0.96 -10.41
N ALA A 50 -2.76 -0.44 -10.57
CA ALA A 50 -2.46 0.89 -11.10
C ALA A 50 -3.13 2.06 -10.36
N GLN A 51 -3.36 1.92 -9.05
CA GLN A 51 -4.00 2.94 -8.22
C GLN A 51 -3.12 4.21 -8.11
N LYS A 52 -3.71 5.39 -8.36
CA LYS A 52 -3.02 6.69 -8.40
C LYS A 52 -3.25 7.61 -7.18
N GLY A 53 -4.13 7.23 -6.26
CA GLY A 53 -4.49 8.03 -5.08
C GLY A 53 -5.22 7.19 -4.05
N ILE A 54 -5.72 7.79 -2.97
CA ILE A 54 -6.47 7.04 -1.95
C ILE A 54 -7.83 6.64 -2.52
N THR A 55 -8.07 5.34 -2.66
CA THR A 55 -9.38 4.81 -3.09
C THR A 55 -10.14 4.23 -1.91
N LEU A 56 -11.43 4.53 -1.82
CA LEU A 56 -12.34 3.85 -0.91
C LEU A 56 -12.40 2.35 -1.21
N ALA A 57 -12.76 1.57 -0.19
CA ALA A 57 -12.88 0.12 -0.30
C ALA A 57 -13.89 -0.26 -1.40
N LYS A 58 -13.47 -1.15 -2.31
CA LYS A 58 -14.32 -1.73 -3.35
C LYS A 58 -14.84 -3.10 -2.89
N MET A 59 -16.16 -3.29 -2.93
CA MET A 59 -16.80 -4.59 -2.67
C MET A 59 -16.38 -5.66 -3.67
#